data_AF-A0A353PL50-F1
#
_entry.id   AF-A0A353PL50-F1
#
_cell.length_a   1.000
_cell.length_b   1.000
_cell.length_c   1.000
_cell.angle_alpha   90.00
_cell.angle_beta   90.00
_cell.angle_gamma   90.00
#
_symmetry.space_group_name_H-M   'P 1'
#
loop_
_entity.id
_entity.type
_entity.pdbx_description
1 polymer ?
#
loop_
_entity_poly.entity_id
_entity_poly.type
_entity_poly.pdbx_seq_one_letter_code
_entity_poly.pdbx_strand_id
1 'polypeptide(L)' 'MNHQAKKKFGQNFLRDKNLLMKIVRESNIENKHVLEVGPGQGALTTFLASQA' A
#
# COMPACT_ATOMS: atom_id res chain seq x y z
N MET A 1 -17.89 8.66 -2.65
CA MET A 1 -17.73 7.91 -3.92
C MET A 1 -17.59 6.43 -3.60
N ASN A 2 -18.45 5.56 -4.14
CA ASN A 2 -18.42 4.13 -3.83
C ASN A 2 -17.43 3.42 -4.79
N HIS A 3 -16.16 3.27 -4.37
CA HIS A 3 -15.13 2.63 -5.20
C HIS A 3 -15.19 1.12 -5.03
N GLN A 4 -15.99 0.46 -5.87
CA GLN A 4 -16.07 -1.00 -5.90
C GLN A 4 -14.87 -1.59 -6.66
N ALA A 5 -14.29 -2.65 -6.10
CA ALA A 5 -13.20 -3.39 -6.72
C ALA A 5 -13.64 -3.98 -8.07
N LYS A 6 -12.84 -3.75 -9.13
CA LYS A 6 -13.07 -4.31 -10.45
C LYS A 6 -12.15 -5.50 -10.68
N LYS A 7 -12.73 -6.70 -10.80
CA LYS A 7 -11.98 -7.96 -10.99
C LYS A 7 -11.04 -7.93 -12.20
N LYS A 8 -11.45 -7.29 -13.30
CA LYS A 8 -10.62 -7.15 -14.52
C LYS A 8 -9.30 -6.40 -14.30
N PHE A 9 -9.19 -5.63 -13.22
CA PHE A 9 -7.98 -4.91 -12.84
C PHE A 9 -7.23 -5.60 -11.68
N GLY A 10 -7.65 -6.79 -11.25
CA GLY A 10 -6.99 -7.52 -10.15
C GLY A 10 -7.05 -6.80 -8.81
N GLN A 11 -7.98 -5.85 -8.61
CA GLN A 11 -8.05 -5.02 -7.41
C GLN A 11 -8.45 -5.86 -6.19
N ASN A 12 -7.45 -6.20 -5.38
CA ASN A 12 -7.60 -6.81 -4.06
C ASN A 12 -7.00 -5.85 -3.04
N PHE A 13 -7.83 -5.26 -2.18
CA PHE A 13 -7.39 -4.23 -1.25
C PHE A 13 -6.92 -4.83 0.07
N LEU A 14 -5.68 -4.53 0.46
CA LEU A 14 -5.14 -4.87 1.77
C LEU A 14 -5.90 -4.10 2.85
N ARG A 15 -6.34 -4.81 3.89
CA ARG A 15 -7.07 -4.24 5.04
C ARG A 15 -6.40 -4.51 6.39
N ASP A 16 -5.55 -5.53 6.45
CA ASP A 16 -4.84 -5.89 7.67
C ASP A 16 -3.66 -4.93 7.90
N LYS A 17 -3.76 -4.14 8.97
CA LYS A 17 -2.73 -3.18 9.37
C LYS A 17 -1.43 -3.87 9.80
N ASN A 18 -1.49 -5.05 10.40
CA ASN A 18 -0.29 -5.78 10.83
C ASN A 18 0.53 -6.22 9.61
N LEU A 19 -0.14 -6.70 8.57
CA LEU A 19 0.50 -7.04 7.31
C LEU A 19 1.11 -5.79 6.63
N LEU A 20 0.37 -4.68 6.58
CA LEU A 20 0.86 -3.43 6.00
C LEU A 20 2.12 -2.92 6.72
N MET A 21 2.11 -2.88 8.06
CA MET A 21 3.28 -2.49 8.86
C MET A 21 4.45 -3.44 8.65
N LYS A 22 4.18 -4.76 8.57
CA LYS A 22 5.22 -5.76 8.29
C LYS A 22 5.86 -5.50 6.92
N ILE A 23 5.08 -5.30 5.87
CA ILE A 23 5.61 -4.99 4.51
C ILE A 23 6.55 -3.79 4.58
N VAL A 24 6.13 -2.69 5.21
CA VAL A 24 6.92 -1.46 5.28
C VAL A 24 8.22 -1.68 6.06
N ARG A 25 8.15 -2.35 7.22
CA ARG A 25 9.32 -2.67 8.04
C ARG A 25 10.34 -3.52 7.29
N GLU A 26 9.88 -4.56 6.58
CA GLU A 26 10.77 -5.44 5.82
C GLU A 26 11.32 -4.78 4.54
N SER A 27 10.72 -3.69 4.07
CA SER A 27 11.14 -3.01 2.83
C SER A 27 12.37 -2.10 3.02
N ASN A 28 12.74 -1.75 4.26
CA ASN A 28 13.92 -0.93 4.60
C ASN A 28 14.07 0.33 3.73
N ILE A 29 13.03 1.17 3.72
CA ILE A 29 12.84 2.27 2.77
C ILE A 29 13.22 3.67 3.29
N GLU A 30 13.70 3.77 4.53
CA GLU A 30 13.98 5.06 5.18
C GLU A 30 14.99 5.90 4.36
N ASN A 31 14.65 7.18 4.14
CA ASN A 31 15.40 8.14 3.32
C ASN A 31 15.59 7.68 1.86
N LYS A 32 14.60 7.00 1.28
CA LYS A 32 14.64 6.53 -0.11
C LYS A 32 13.45 7.02 -0.90
N HIS A 33 13.67 7.22 -2.19
CA HIS A 33 12.56 7.40 -3.13
C HIS A 33 11.86 6.06 -3.36
N VAL A 34 10.57 6.01 -3.05
CA VAL A 34 9.74 4.80 -3.18
C VAL A 34 8.74 4.98 -4.33
N LEU A 35 8.68 3.98 -5.20
CA LEU A 35 7.67 3.88 -6.25
C LEU A 35 6.69 2.74 -5.91
N GLU A 36 5.43 3.09 -5.69
CA GLU A 36 4.36 2.11 -5.49
C GLU A 36 3.60 1.87 -6.80
N VAL A 37 3.44 0.60 -7.18
CA VAL A 37 2.64 0.18 -8.34
C VAL A 37 1.29 -0.34 -7.87
N GLY A 38 0.21 0.26 -8.36
CA GLY A 38 -1.15 -0.13 -8.01
C GLY A 38 -1.58 0.26 -6.59
N PRO A 39 -1.50 1.54 -6.18
CA PRO A 39 -1.79 1.98 -4.81
C PRO A 39 -3.24 1.73 -4.38
N GLY A 40 -4.16 1.56 -5.33
CA GLY A 40 -5.56 1.23 -5.06
C GLY A 40 -6.22 2.31 -4.20
N GLN A 41 -6.67 1.93 -3.00
CA GLN A 41 -7.27 2.84 -2.03
C GLN A 41 -6.25 3.59 -1.15
N GLY A 42 -4.95 3.39 -1.37
CA GLY A 42 -3.88 4.06 -0.63
C GLY A 42 -3.54 3.43 0.72
N ALA A 43 -3.99 2.19 0.96
CA ALA A 43 -3.80 1.51 2.24
C ALA A 43 -2.31 1.31 2.56
N LEU A 44 -1.50 0.89 1.59
CA LEU A 44 -0.05 0.76 1.76
C LEU A 44 0.67 2.10 1.60
N THR A 45 0.25 2.92 0.64
CA THR A 45 0.75 4.29 0.43
C THR A 45 0.84 5.10 1.72
N THR A 46 -0.20 5.03 2.57
CA THR A 46 -0.25 5.77 3.83
C THR A 46 0.90 5.40 4.77
N PHE A 47 1.26 4.11 4.85
CA PHE A 47 2.37 3.66 5.69
C PHE A 47 3.73 3.93 5.04
N LEU A 48 3.85 3.74 3.72
CA LEU A 48 5.09 4.05 2.99
C LEU A 48 5.45 5.53 3.13
N ALA A 49 4.50 6.44 2.92
CA ALA A 49 4.72 7.88 3.01
C ALA A 49 5.10 8.36 4.42
N SER A 50 4.79 7.59 5.47
CA SER A 50 5.17 7.90 6.85
C SER A 50 6.58 7.43 7.23
N GLN A 51 7.23 6.62 6.38
CA GLN A 51 8.48 5.93 6.70
C GLN A 51 9.59 6.13 5.64
N ALA A 52 9.21 6.46 4.40
CA ALA A 52 10.15 6.69 3.29
C ALA A 52 10.93 8.00 3.45
#